data_AF-A0AAI9X2G2-F1
#
_entry.id   AF-A0AAI9X2G2-F1
#
_cell.length_a   1.000
_cell.length_b   1.000
_cell.length_c   1.000
_cell.angle_alpha   90.00
_cell.angle_beta   90.00
_cell.angle_gamma   90.00
#
_symmetry.space_group_name_H-M   'P 1'
#
loop_
_entity.id
_entity.type
_entity.pdbx_description
1 polymer ?
#
loop_
_entity_poly.entity_id
_entity_poly.type
_entity_poly.pdbx_seq_one_letter_code
_entity_poly.pdbx_strand_id
1 'polypeptide(L)'
;MEVEADQLPSTSQPRPDQFCINRVDGNSTTILTTVEYKPPHKLPSATMRIGLRPMDLWKDMVRTNKTSTDQEKKLKHNTERLVCSAIVQEYHVMIQEGLEYSYLTNGLTRVLLRVPRDQPSTLYYFFCDPHSEVTPESDITSQLWKSSVVRVLCLCLMAFRSPTRGQEWRNRVHPDLHKWQTSFDHTRSQIPGKELQQIPHSDSTNPGFPSPETGSSYSLPSSSPLPAPSEGRRVPTRSQTSCAPSELRPRSQSPGSSGSDTNQAAGHKRRISQVTPSPSARRSGRQQRAGHGQDGHSQRRAAQFCTQRCLLGLQTGNDLDELCPNVDHHRRGQTDPTQHPISAEDMILSLKNQLDENIDRCIPFGDCGSYGAPFKLACMKYGYTVLGKGTTPGLWKEVSREAQVYRVLRKAQGSAVPVFLGTIDLAKIYFLHGAGQIRHMLVMGWGGESTATMELTQRLRREIHKSNKEIKALGIIHEDLRRDNVLWSEELGRALIIDFHRSTLKCRPALQRPGAAKRRLCRTEAGDVKRLRVS
;
A
#
# COMPACT_ATOMS: atom_id res chain seq x y z
N MET A 1 -19.89 17.91 30.42
CA MET A 1 -20.62 18.11 29.15
C MET A 1 -19.68 17.62 28.07
N GLU A 2 -19.78 16.32 27.81
CA GLU A 2 -18.92 15.55 26.92
C GLU A 2 -19.34 15.84 25.47
N VAL A 3 -18.38 16.18 24.62
CA VAL A 3 -18.60 16.28 23.18
C VAL A 3 -18.26 14.90 22.62
N GLU A 4 -19.29 14.13 22.29
CA GLU A 4 -19.18 12.86 21.57
C GLU A 4 -18.36 13.08 20.28
N ALA A 5 -17.21 12.44 20.22
CA ALA A 5 -16.43 12.34 19.00
C ALA A 5 -17.15 11.38 18.05
N ASP A 6 -17.67 11.93 16.95
CA ASP A 6 -18.26 11.21 15.83
C ASP A 6 -17.45 9.97 15.47
N GLN A 7 -18.06 8.80 15.66
CA GLN A 7 -17.53 7.52 15.21
C GLN A 7 -17.58 7.50 13.68
N LEU A 8 -16.46 7.83 13.01
CA LEU A 8 -16.29 7.47 11.61
C LEU A 8 -16.32 5.94 11.50
N PRO A 9 -17.28 5.35 10.76
CA PRO A 9 -17.37 3.91 10.63
C PRO A 9 -16.09 3.39 9.96
N SER A 10 -15.54 2.32 10.53
CA SER A 10 -14.49 1.52 9.90
C SER A 10 -15.05 0.94 8.61
N THR A 11 -14.92 1.69 7.52
CA THR A 11 -15.06 1.12 6.19
C THR A 11 -13.90 0.15 6.05
N SER A 12 -14.18 -1.14 6.22
CA SER A 12 -13.33 -2.16 5.61
C SER A 12 -13.41 -1.86 4.11
N GLN A 13 -12.46 -1.09 3.60
CA GLN A 13 -12.38 -0.85 2.17
C GLN A 13 -12.21 -2.24 1.55
N PRO A 14 -13.20 -2.76 0.79
CA PRO A 14 -13.00 -4.02 0.10
C PRO A 14 -11.75 -3.82 -0.75
N ARG A 15 -10.76 -4.72 -0.62
CA ARG A 15 -9.61 -4.71 -1.52
C ARG A 15 -10.20 -4.75 -2.92
N PRO A 16 -10.00 -3.69 -3.74
CA PRO A 16 -10.54 -3.68 -5.08
C PRO A 16 -9.97 -4.89 -5.84
N ASP A 17 -10.70 -5.38 -6.85
CA ASP A 17 -10.22 -6.37 -7.81
C ASP A 17 -9.16 -5.71 -8.72
N GLN A 18 -8.09 -5.23 -8.09
CA GLN A 18 -7.12 -4.32 -8.66
C GLN A 18 -5.82 -5.05 -8.92
N PHE A 19 -5.39 -4.99 -10.18
CA PHE A 19 -4.07 -5.44 -10.58
C PHE A 19 -3.16 -4.23 -10.71
N CYS A 20 -1.91 -4.37 -10.28
CA CYS A 20 -0.89 -3.35 -10.47
C CYS A 20 0.12 -3.84 -11.50
N ILE A 21 0.47 -2.96 -12.44
CA ILE A 21 1.60 -3.18 -13.33
C ILE A 21 2.78 -2.46 -12.70
N ASN A 22 3.84 -3.21 -12.42
CA ASN A 22 5.03 -2.68 -11.77
C ASN A 22 6.16 -2.48 -12.77
N ARG A 23 6.89 -1.38 -12.58
CA ARG A 23 8.24 -1.20 -13.11
C ARG A 23 9.22 -1.82 -12.12
N VAL A 24 10.09 -2.69 -12.62
CA VAL A 24 11.14 -3.34 -11.84
C VAL A 24 12.49 -2.83 -12.33
N ASP A 25 13.16 -2.05 -11.49
CA ASP A 25 14.51 -1.52 -11.74
C ASP A 25 15.45 -2.10 -10.67
N GLY A 26 16.12 -3.21 -11.00
CA GLY A 26 16.94 -3.97 -10.06
C GLY A 26 16.13 -4.47 -8.88
N ASN A 27 16.47 -4.02 -7.66
CA ASN A 27 15.75 -4.36 -6.43
C ASN A 27 14.57 -3.42 -6.14
N SER A 28 14.36 -2.38 -6.95
CA SER A 28 13.26 -1.43 -6.74
C SER A 28 12.05 -1.81 -7.58
N THR A 29 10.90 -1.90 -6.94
CA THR A 29 9.60 -2.14 -7.59
C THR A 29 8.71 -0.94 -7.34
N THR A 30 8.27 -0.28 -8.41
CA THR A 30 7.38 0.89 -8.33
C THR A 30 6.16 0.67 -9.21
N ILE A 31 5.01 1.18 -8.79
CA ILE A 31 3.80 1.11 -9.59
C ILE A 31 3.94 1.98 -10.83
N LEU A 32 3.76 1.35 -11.99
CA LEU A 32 3.69 2.02 -13.27
C LEU A 32 2.26 2.50 -13.54
N THR A 33 1.30 1.60 -13.36
CA THR A 33 -0.12 1.85 -13.60
C THR A 33 -0.97 0.82 -12.87
N THR A 34 -2.24 1.14 -12.65
CA THR A 34 -3.23 0.28 -12.00
C THR A 34 -4.26 -0.20 -13.02
N VAL A 35 -4.97 -1.26 -12.65
CA VAL A 35 -6.00 -1.88 -13.48
C VAL A 35 -7.15 -2.30 -12.59
N GLU A 36 -8.32 -1.72 -12.79
CA GLU A 36 -9.54 -2.19 -12.16
C GLU A 36 -10.19 -3.25 -13.06
N TYR A 37 -10.40 -4.46 -12.52
CA TYR A 37 -11.12 -5.52 -13.21
C TYR A 37 -12.51 -5.69 -12.63
N LYS A 38 -13.54 -5.54 -13.46
CA LYS A 38 -14.92 -5.92 -13.11
C LYS A 38 -15.38 -7.02 -14.06
N PRO A 39 -15.66 -8.24 -13.58
CA PRO A 39 -15.98 -9.35 -14.47
C PRO A 39 -17.23 -9.07 -15.32
N PRO A 40 -17.39 -9.67 -16.52
CA PRO A 40 -18.47 -9.33 -17.45
C PRO A 40 -19.88 -9.49 -16.86
N HIS A 41 -20.10 -10.46 -15.98
CA HIS A 41 -21.39 -10.63 -15.29
C HIS A 41 -21.67 -9.51 -14.27
N LYS A 42 -20.61 -8.82 -13.79
CA LYS A 42 -20.71 -7.64 -12.92
C LYS A 42 -20.82 -6.33 -13.70
N LEU A 43 -20.08 -6.22 -14.80
CA LEU A 43 -20.04 -5.04 -15.66
C LEU A 43 -19.98 -5.44 -17.15
N PRO A 44 -21.14 -5.69 -17.78
CA PRO A 44 -21.21 -6.08 -19.19
C PRO A 44 -20.69 -5.00 -20.14
N SER A 45 -20.19 -5.41 -21.31
CA SER A 45 -19.70 -4.47 -22.33
C SER A 45 -20.82 -3.58 -22.90
N ALA A 46 -22.05 -4.09 -23.01
CA ALA A 46 -23.21 -3.28 -23.37
C ALA A 46 -23.49 -2.18 -22.33
N THR A 47 -23.36 -2.49 -21.03
CA THR A 47 -23.47 -1.50 -19.95
C THR A 47 -22.41 -0.42 -20.09
N MET A 48 -21.15 -0.79 -20.38
CA MET A 48 -20.09 0.19 -20.62
C MET A 48 -20.41 1.08 -21.83
N ARG A 49 -20.86 0.51 -22.95
CA ARG A 49 -21.18 1.26 -24.16
C ARG A 49 -22.31 2.29 -23.95
N ILE A 50 -23.35 1.90 -23.22
CA ILE A 50 -24.52 2.75 -22.96
C ILE A 50 -24.20 3.79 -21.87
N GLY A 51 -23.46 3.40 -20.83
CA GLY A 51 -23.19 4.24 -19.66
C GLY A 51 -22.05 5.23 -19.85
N LEU A 52 -21.13 5.01 -20.79
CA LEU A 52 -20.04 5.94 -21.09
C LEU A 52 -20.53 7.08 -21.97
N ARG A 53 -20.58 8.28 -21.39
CA ARG A 53 -20.73 9.56 -22.13
C ARG A 53 -19.97 10.68 -21.44
N PRO A 54 -19.59 11.75 -22.17
CA PRO A 54 -19.14 12.99 -21.54
C PRO A 54 -20.22 13.53 -20.60
N MET A 55 -19.84 13.85 -19.36
CA MET A 55 -20.77 14.35 -18.33
C MET A 55 -20.05 15.09 -17.21
N ASP A 56 -20.76 15.98 -16.51
CA ASP A 56 -20.35 16.46 -15.19
C ASP A 56 -20.82 15.44 -14.16
N LEU A 57 -19.95 14.49 -13.83
CA LEU A 57 -20.28 13.33 -12.99
C LEU A 57 -20.86 13.73 -11.63
N TRP A 58 -20.36 14.82 -11.03
CA TRP A 58 -20.85 15.27 -9.72
C TRP A 58 -22.28 15.80 -9.80
N LYS A 59 -22.57 16.66 -10.79
CA LYS A 59 -23.92 17.19 -10.98
C LYS A 59 -24.90 16.10 -11.43
N ASP A 60 -24.51 15.30 -12.41
CA ASP A 60 -25.42 14.38 -13.09
C ASP A 60 -25.72 13.13 -12.23
N MET A 61 -24.71 12.56 -11.55
CA MET A 61 -24.85 11.26 -10.86
C MET A 61 -24.89 11.35 -9.33
N VAL A 62 -24.30 12.39 -8.72
CA VAL A 62 -24.20 12.47 -7.25
C VAL A 62 -25.21 13.45 -6.65
N ARG A 63 -25.32 14.67 -7.19
CA ARG A 63 -26.26 15.67 -6.69
C ARG A 63 -27.72 15.43 -7.10
N THR A 64 -27.92 14.74 -8.22
CA THR A 64 -29.25 14.59 -8.80
C THR A 64 -29.98 13.41 -8.17
N ASN A 65 -30.99 13.69 -7.33
CA ASN A 65 -31.90 12.69 -6.76
C ASN A 65 -33.11 12.38 -7.66
N LYS A 66 -33.07 12.77 -8.94
CA LYS A 66 -34.21 12.59 -9.85
C LYS A 66 -34.25 11.16 -10.36
N THR A 67 -34.99 10.30 -9.68
CA THR A 67 -35.41 9.01 -10.24
C THR A 67 -36.52 9.28 -11.26
N SER A 68 -36.25 9.02 -12.53
CA SER A 68 -37.28 9.10 -13.57
C SER A 68 -38.29 7.97 -13.37
N THR A 69 -39.58 8.26 -13.55
CA THR A 69 -40.66 7.26 -13.62
C THR A 69 -40.67 6.50 -14.94
N ASP A 70 -39.97 7.00 -15.96
CA ASP A 70 -39.81 6.35 -17.26
C ASP A 70 -38.76 5.22 -17.17
N GLN A 71 -39.20 4.00 -17.51
CA GLN A 71 -38.42 2.77 -17.34
C GLN A 71 -37.13 2.78 -18.18
N GLU A 72 -37.15 3.34 -19.39
CA GLU A 72 -35.98 3.40 -20.26
C GLU A 72 -34.94 4.39 -19.73
N LYS A 73 -35.39 5.59 -19.31
CA LYS A 73 -34.52 6.59 -18.67
C LYS A 73 -33.94 6.09 -17.35
N LYS A 74 -34.73 5.34 -16.58
CA LYS A 74 -34.28 4.71 -15.34
C LYS A 74 -33.20 3.66 -15.60
N LEU A 75 -33.39 2.79 -16.61
CA LEU A 75 -32.40 1.79 -16.99
C LEU A 75 -31.09 2.45 -17.45
N LYS A 76 -31.19 3.50 -18.28
CA LYS A 76 -30.03 4.29 -18.72
C LYS A 76 -29.31 4.94 -17.55
N HIS A 77 -30.03 5.59 -16.64
CA HIS A 77 -29.45 6.20 -15.44
C HIS A 77 -28.75 5.16 -14.54
N ASN A 78 -29.36 4.00 -14.32
CA ASN A 78 -28.76 2.91 -13.54
C ASN A 78 -27.47 2.37 -14.20
N THR A 79 -27.48 2.28 -15.53
CA THR A 79 -26.32 1.88 -16.34
C THR A 79 -25.17 2.90 -16.23
N GLU A 80 -25.48 4.19 -16.40
CA GLU A 80 -24.51 5.30 -16.22
C GLU A 80 -23.92 5.26 -14.81
N ARG A 81 -24.77 5.19 -13.78
CA ARG A 81 -24.37 5.15 -12.38
C ARG A 81 -23.47 3.96 -12.05
N LEU A 82 -23.76 2.78 -12.60
CA LEU A 82 -22.93 1.59 -12.42
C LEU A 82 -21.54 1.75 -13.05
N VAL A 83 -21.46 2.24 -14.29
CA VAL A 83 -20.18 2.50 -14.97
C VAL A 83 -19.39 3.58 -14.23
N CYS A 84 -20.04 4.69 -13.85
CA CYS A 84 -19.42 5.76 -13.07
C CYS A 84 -18.87 5.24 -11.75
N SER A 85 -19.57 4.36 -11.03
CA SER A 85 -19.06 3.79 -9.77
C SER A 85 -17.76 3.01 -9.96
N ALA A 86 -17.60 2.27 -11.06
CA ALA A 86 -16.36 1.56 -11.38
C ALA A 86 -15.23 2.52 -11.77
N ILE A 87 -15.54 3.55 -12.57
CA ILE A 87 -14.58 4.57 -12.98
C ILE A 87 -14.09 5.40 -11.79
N VAL A 88 -14.99 5.80 -10.90
CA VAL A 88 -14.65 6.59 -9.70
C VAL A 88 -13.77 5.78 -8.75
N GLN A 89 -14.00 4.47 -8.64
CA GLN A 89 -13.14 3.57 -7.87
C GLN A 89 -11.71 3.57 -8.42
N GLU A 90 -11.52 3.44 -9.74
CA GLU A 90 -10.19 3.48 -10.33
C GLU A 90 -9.57 4.89 -10.26
N TYR A 91 -10.35 5.93 -10.52
CA TYR A 91 -9.93 7.33 -10.36
C TYR A 91 -9.42 7.62 -8.95
N HIS A 92 -10.09 7.10 -7.92
CA HIS A 92 -9.65 7.24 -6.54
C HIS A 92 -8.24 6.69 -6.34
N VAL A 93 -7.95 5.51 -6.91
CA VAL A 93 -6.61 4.91 -6.82
C VAL A 93 -5.60 5.70 -7.66
N MET A 94 -5.96 6.17 -8.85
CA MET A 94 -5.08 7.03 -9.65
C MET A 94 -4.64 8.29 -8.87
N ILE A 95 -5.53 8.91 -8.10
CA ILE A 95 -5.20 10.05 -7.25
C ILE A 95 -4.32 9.64 -6.07
N GLN A 96 -4.67 8.55 -5.37
CA GLN A 96 -3.91 8.07 -4.21
C GLN A 96 -2.50 7.60 -4.55
N GLU A 97 -2.33 6.92 -5.69
CA GLU A 97 -1.03 6.44 -6.19
C GLU A 97 -0.30 7.48 -7.03
N GLY A 98 -0.93 8.62 -7.32
CA GLY A 98 -0.33 9.73 -8.07
C GLY A 98 -0.07 9.38 -9.56
N LEU A 99 -0.94 8.59 -10.17
CA LEU A 99 -0.82 8.07 -11.53
C LEU A 99 -1.54 8.97 -12.55
N GLU A 100 -0.93 9.13 -13.73
CA GLU A 100 -1.58 9.82 -14.85
C GLU A 100 -2.46 8.89 -15.67
N TYR A 101 -2.03 7.65 -15.87
CA TYR A 101 -2.69 6.67 -16.74
C TYR A 101 -3.09 5.43 -15.97
N SER A 102 -4.26 4.88 -16.29
CA SER A 102 -4.80 3.63 -15.76
C SER A 102 -5.83 3.07 -16.74
N TYR A 103 -6.40 1.89 -16.49
CA TYR A 103 -7.56 1.43 -17.23
C TYR A 103 -8.49 0.54 -16.41
N LEU A 104 -9.76 0.56 -16.80
CA LEU A 104 -10.81 -0.35 -16.33
C LEU A 104 -11.05 -1.42 -17.39
N THR A 105 -11.27 -2.67 -16.99
CA THR A 105 -11.50 -3.78 -17.93
C THR A 105 -12.50 -4.79 -17.38
N ASN A 106 -13.26 -5.42 -18.28
CA ASN A 106 -14.02 -6.63 -17.97
C ASN A 106 -13.45 -7.89 -18.62
N GLY A 107 -12.28 -7.78 -19.26
CA GLY A 107 -11.64 -8.85 -20.02
C GLY A 107 -11.97 -8.82 -21.52
N LEU A 108 -13.16 -8.35 -21.88
CA LEU A 108 -13.61 -8.22 -23.28
C LEU A 108 -13.34 -6.80 -23.81
N THR A 109 -13.82 -5.79 -23.08
CA THR A 109 -13.68 -4.37 -23.40
C THR A 109 -12.86 -3.64 -22.35
N ARG A 110 -12.28 -2.49 -22.73
CA ARG A 110 -11.43 -1.67 -21.86
C ARG A 110 -11.83 -0.21 -21.92
N VAL A 111 -11.59 0.50 -20.83
CA VAL A 111 -11.70 1.95 -20.75
C VAL A 111 -10.33 2.46 -20.33
N LEU A 112 -9.57 3.03 -21.27
CA LEU A 112 -8.29 3.67 -20.97
C LEU A 112 -8.56 5.00 -20.30
N LEU A 113 -7.84 5.31 -19.22
CA LEU A 113 -8.10 6.44 -18.35
C LEU A 113 -6.87 7.36 -18.28
N ARG A 114 -7.12 8.67 -18.24
CA ARG A 114 -6.08 9.68 -18.05
C ARG A 114 -6.57 10.83 -17.16
N VAL A 115 -5.83 11.11 -16.09
CA VAL A 115 -6.04 12.29 -15.25
C VAL A 115 -4.94 13.31 -15.56
N PRO A 116 -5.23 14.52 -16.07
CA PRO A 116 -4.22 15.55 -16.28
C PRO A 116 -3.64 16.06 -14.96
N ARG A 117 -2.37 16.52 -15.00
CA ARG A 117 -1.71 17.08 -13.81
C ARG A 117 -2.37 18.37 -13.30
N ASP A 118 -2.76 19.24 -14.22
CA ASP A 118 -3.25 20.60 -13.92
C ASP A 118 -4.77 20.66 -13.73
N GLN A 119 -5.48 19.61 -14.15
CA GLN A 119 -6.93 19.48 -14.02
C GLN A 119 -7.27 18.14 -13.36
N PRO A 120 -6.92 17.95 -12.08
CA PRO A 120 -7.10 16.67 -11.41
C PRO A 120 -8.57 16.24 -11.33
N SER A 121 -9.50 17.19 -11.26
CA SER A 121 -10.95 16.92 -11.22
C SER A 121 -11.54 16.40 -12.54
N THR A 122 -10.76 16.39 -13.63
CA THR A 122 -11.19 15.93 -14.95
C THR A 122 -10.55 14.57 -15.25
N LEU A 123 -11.38 13.59 -15.59
CA LEU A 123 -10.94 12.29 -16.07
C LEU A 123 -11.24 12.15 -17.56
N TYR A 124 -10.21 12.00 -18.36
CA TYR A 124 -10.35 11.59 -19.75
C TYR A 124 -10.45 10.08 -19.84
N TYR A 125 -11.29 9.59 -20.75
CA TYR A 125 -11.41 8.19 -21.03
C TYR A 125 -11.39 7.92 -22.54
N PHE A 126 -10.97 6.71 -22.90
CA PHE A 126 -11.06 6.19 -24.25
C PHE A 126 -11.58 4.75 -24.17
N PHE A 127 -12.77 4.51 -24.73
CA PHE A 127 -13.38 3.18 -24.77
C PHE A 127 -12.76 2.36 -25.90
N CYS A 128 -12.33 1.14 -25.58
CA CYS A 128 -11.82 0.17 -26.53
C CYS A 128 -12.72 -1.07 -26.53
N ASP A 129 -13.30 -1.35 -27.69
CA ASP A 129 -14.03 -2.59 -27.95
C ASP A 129 -13.39 -3.33 -29.13
N PRO A 130 -12.38 -4.18 -28.87
CA PRO A 130 -11.68 -4.90 -29.93
C PRO A 130 -12.60 -5.75 -30.80
N HIS A 131 -13.67 -6.32 -30.24
CA HIS A 131 -14.61 -7.16 -30.98
C HIS A 131 -15.43 -6.35 -31.98
N SER A 132 -15.74 -5.10 -31.64
CA SER A 132 -16.47 -4.18 -32.54
C SER A 132 -15.54 -3.38 -33.46
N GLU A 133 -14.30 -3.12 -33.04
CA GLU A 133 -13.34 -2.27 -33.78
C GLU A 133 -12.54 -3.01 -34.85
N VAL A 134 -12.25 -4.30 -34.63
CA VAL A 134 -11.45 -5.13 -35.54
C VAL A 134 -12.39 -5.76 -36.58
N THR A 135 -12.44 -5.17 -37.77
CA THR A 135 -13.13 -5.76 -38.91
C THR A 135 -12.16 -6.63 -39.72
N PRO A 136 -12.57 -7.82 -40.20
CA PRO A 136 -11.71 -8.70 -41.00
C PRO A 136 -11.16 -8.03 -42.27
N GLU A 137 -11.89 -7.03 -42.76
CA GLU A 137 -11.62 -6.29 -44.00
C GLU A 137 -10.59 -5.15 -43.82
N SER A 138 -10.23 -4.80 -42.57
CA SER A 138 -9.28 -3.72 -42.31
C SER A 138 -7.83 -4.16 -42.53
N ASP A 139 -6.95 -3.24 -42.93
CA ASP A 139 -5.52 -3.53 -43.07
C ASP A 139 -4.93 -4.14 -41.78
N ILE A 140 -3.99 -5.08 -41.92
CA ILE A 140 -3.33 -5.80 -40.82
C ILE A 140 -2.76 -4.82 -39.79
N THR A 141 -2.18 -3.72 -40.25
CA THR A 141 -1.64 -2.67 -39.40
C THR A 141 -2.73 -2.03 -38.54
N SER A 142 -3.87 -1.68 -39.15
CA SER A 142 -5.03 -1.11 -38.46
C SER A 142 -5.63 -2.08 -37.42
N GLN A 143 -5.74 -3.37 -37.78
CA GLN A 143 -6.17 -4.42 -36.86
C GLN A 143 -5.23 -4.53 -35.65
N LEU A 144 -3.92 -4.45 -35.89
CA LEU A 144 -2.91 -4.55 -34.84
C LEU A 144 -3.04 -3.40 -33.82
N TRP A 145 -3.18 -2.14 -34.28
CA TRP A 145 -3.34 -0.97 -33.39
C TRP A 145 -4.62 -1.00 -32.56
N LYS A 146 -5.68 -1.62 -33.09
CA LYS A 146 -6.97 -1.81 -32.41
C LYS A 146 -6.97 -3.00 -31.44
N SER A 147 -5.95 -3.86 -31.50
CA SER A 147 -5.84 -5.00 -30.60
C SER A 147 -5.67 -4.57 -29.13
N SER A 148 -6.23 -5.37 -28.23
CA SER A 148 -6.12 -5.14 -26.78
C SER A 148 -4.68 -5.05 -26.30
N VAL A 149 -3.80 -5.91 -26.85
CA VAL A 149 -2.39 -5.99 -26.44
C VAL A 149 -1.68 -4.68 -26.76
N VAL A 150 -1.88 -4.15 -27.97
CA VAL A 150 -1.23 -2.90 -28.39
C VAL A 150 -1.77 -1.71 -27.60
N ARG A 151 -3.09 -1.63 -27.36
CA ARG A 151 -3.68 -0.56 -26.53
C ARG A 151 -3.08 -0.53 -25.13
N VAL A 152 -2.95 -1.69 -24.47
CA VAL A 152 -2.34 -1.79 -23.13
C VAL A 152 -0.86 -1.46 -23.18
N LEU A 153 -0.11 -1.97 -24.18
CA LEU A 153 1.31 -1.66 -24.35
C LEU A 153 1.53 -0.15 -24.52
N CYS A 154 0.77 0.51 -25.40
CA CYS A 154 0.85 1.96 -25.59
C CYS A 154 0.55 2.71 -24.29
N LEU A 155 -0.46 2.29 -23.52
CA LEU A 155 -0.75 2.87 -22.21
C LEU A 155 0.41 2.72 -21.24
N CYS A 156 1.01 1.54 -21.15
CA CYS A 156 2.19 1.31 -20.31
C CYS A 156 3.37 2.19 -20.75
N LEU A 157 3.62 2.33 -22.06
CA LEU A 157 4.68 3.20 -22.58
C LEU A 157 4.43 4.69 -22.26
N MET A 158 3.18 5.14 -22.32
CA MET A 158 2.80 6.48 -21.87
C MET A 158 3.00 6.64 -20.35
N ALA A 159 2.62 5.65 -19.56
CA ALA A 159 2.82 5.63 -18.12
C ALA A 159 4.32 5.68 -17.76
N PHE A 160 5.20 4.98 -18.49
CA PHE A 160 6.65 5.03 -18.28
C PHE A 160 7.23 6.43 -18.47
N ARG A 161 6.63 7.22 -19.38
CA ARG A 161 7.04 8.60 -19.65
C ARG A 161 6.44 9.60 -18.68
N SER A 162 5.41 9.20 -17.93
CA SER A 162 4.76 10.07 -16.95
C SER A 162 5.38 9.87 -15.57
N PRO A 163 5.98 10.91 -14.96
CA PRO A 163 6.51 10.79 -13.62
C PRO A 163 5.37 10.66 -12.60
N THR A 164 5.48 9.67 -11.71
CA THR A 164 4.58 9.51 -10.56
C THR A 164 4.54 10.81 -9.76
N ARG A 165 3.34 11.24 -9.40
CA ARG A 165 3.13 12.48 -8.66
C ARG A 165 3.48 12.27 -7.20
N GLY A 166 4.28 13.18 -6.65
CA GLY A 166 4.70 13.18 -5.25
C GLY A 166 3.54 13.36 -4.28
N GLN A 167 3.81 13.10 -3.02
CA GLN A 167 2.90 13.21 -1.89
C GLN A 167 2.36 14.63 -1.72
N GLU A 168 3.17 15.67 -1.98
CA GLU A 168 2.70 17.07 -1.91
C GLU A 168 1.56 17.35 -2.90
N TRP A 169 1.70 16.86 -4.14
CA TRP A 169 0.64 17.00 -5.14
C TRP A 169 -0.63 16.27 -4.69
N ARG A 170 -0.50 15.05 -4.15
CA ARG A 170 -1.65 14.25 -3.69
C ARG A 170 -2.38 14.94 -2.53
N ASN A 171 -1.64 15.49 -1.56
CA ASN A 171 -2.22 16.20 -0.41
C ASN A 171 -2.88 17.51 -0.79
N ARG A 172 -2.37 18.21 -1.81
CA ARG A 172 -3.00 19.42 -2.32
C ARG A 172 -4.32 19.11 -3.03
N VAL A 173 -4.35 18.05 -3.84
CA VAL A 173 -5.50 17.71 -4.68
C VAL A 173 -6.61 16.99 -3.91
N HIS A 174 -6.24 16.03 -3.06
CA HIS A 174 -7.20 15.13 -2.42
C HIS A 174 -8.34 15.82 -1.65
N PRO A 175 -8.11 16.90 -0.87
CA PRO A 175 -9.18 17.60 -0.14
C PRO A 175 -10.21 18.30 -1.03
N ASP A 176 -9.80 18.77 -2.20
CA ASP A 176 -10.64 19.57 -3.11
C ASP A 176 -11.52 18.70 -4.01
N LEU A 177 -11.28 17.39 -4.03
CA LEU A 177 -12.04 16.45 -4.85
C LEU A 177 -13.35 16.03 -4.17
N HIS A 178 -14.41 16.04 -4.96
CA HIS A 178 -15.71 15.54 -4.54
C HIS A 178 -15.67 14.06 -4.15
N LYS A 179 -16.40 13.68 -3.10
CA LYS A 179 -16.44 12.32 -2.57
C LYS A 179 -17.67 11.57 -3.06
N TRP A 180 -17.43 10.42 -3.69
CA TRP A 180 -18.47 9.42 -3.99
C TRP A 180 -18.59 8.46 -2.81
N GLN A 181 -19.76 8.37 -2.18
CA GLN A 181 -19.92 7.70 -0.88
C GLN A 181 -20.15 6.19 -0.97
N THR A 182 -20.58 5.67 -2.12
CA THR A 182 -21.01 4.27 -2.26
C THR A 182 -19.97 3.42 -2.99
N SER A 183 -19.83 2.15 -2.59
CA SER A 183 -18.98 1.20 -3.33
C SER A 183 -19.67 0.68 -4.58
N PHE A 184 -18.90 0.14 -5.54
CA PHE A 184 -19.44 -0.52 -6.73
C PHE A 184 -20.46 -1.61 -6.39
N ASP A 185 -20.16 -2.49 -5.43
CA ASP A 185 -21.08 -3.57 -5.05
C ASP A 185 -22.35 -3.02 -4.39
N HIS A 186 -22.25 -1.93 -3.62
CA HIS A 186 -23.42 -1.24 -3.09
C HIS A 186 -24.27 -0.64 -4.22
N THR A 187 -23.66 0.09 -5.16
CA THR A 187 -24.36 0.65 -6.33
C THR A 187 -25.06 -0.45 -7.13
N ARG A 188 -24.39 -1.58 -7.36
CA ARG A 188 -24.95 -2.75 -8.05
C ARG A 188 -26.13 -3.36 -7.29
N SER A 189 -26.05 -3.48 -5.97
CA SER A 189 -27.12 -4.06 -5.15
C SER A 189 -28.43 -3.26 -5.17
N GLN A 190 -28.35 -1.97 -5.48
CA GLN A 190 -29.52 -1.09 -5.60
C GLN A 190 -30.24 -1.23 -6.94
N ILE A 191 -29.64 -1.88 -7.94
CA ILE A 191 -30.25 -2.10 -9.24
C ILE A 191 -31.02 -3.43 -9.20
N PRO A 192 -32.36 -3.43 -9.38
CA PRO A 192 -33.16 -4.66 -9.36
C PRO A 192 -32.64 -5.70 -10.34
N GLY A 193 -32.60 -6.97 -9.93
CA GLY A 193 -32.11 -8.07 -10.78
C GLY A 193 -32.83 -8.18 -12.13
N LYS A 194 -34.12 -7.83 -12.19
CA LYS A 194 -34.91 -7.78 -13.43
C LYS A 194 -34.43 -6.69 -14.39
N GLU A 195 -33.94 -5.55 -13.89
CA GLU A 195 -33.37 -4.48 -14.71
C GLU A 195 -31.96 -4.84 -15.21
N LEU A 196 -31.17 -5.55 -14.38
CA LEU A 196 -29.85 -6.08 -14.81
C LEU A 196 -29.95 -7.13 -15.92
N GLN A 197 -31.05 -7.90 -15.95
CA GLN A 197 -31.37 -8.88 -17.01
C GLN A 197 -31.92 -8.22 -18.29
N GLN A 198 -32.48 -7.01 -18.20
CA GLN A 198 -32.98 -6.24 -19.34
C GLN A 198 -31.85 -5.53 -20.10
N ILE A 199 -30.69 -5.36 -19.49
CA ILE A 199 -29.49 -4.91 -20.20
C ILE A 199 -29.09 -6.03 -21.16
N PRO A 200 -28.98 -5.78 -22.48
CA PRO A 200 -28.63 -6.82 -23.42
C PRO A 200 -27.33 -7.51 -23.02
N HIS A 201 -27.41 -8.78 -22.63
CA HIS A 201 -26.27 -9.69 -22.52
C HIS A 201 -25.82 -10.09 -23.92
N SER A 202 -25.52 -9.14 -24.80
CA SER A 202 -25.16 -9.50 -26.17
C SER A 202 -23.64 -9.45 -26.35
N ASP A 203 -23.05 -10.64 -26.41
CA ASP A 203 -21.72 -10.93 -26.98
C ASP A 203 -21.72 -10.85 -28.52
N SER A 204 -22.65 -10.12 -29.13
CA SER A 204 -22.79 -10.04 -30.59
C SER A 204 -23.52 -8.78 -31.01
N THR A 205 -22.84 -7.97 -31.82
CA THR A 205 -23.35 -7.25 -32.99
C THR A 205 -24.82 -6.82 -32.94
N ASN A 206 -25.17 -5.90 -32.04
CA ASN A 206 -26.43 -5.15 -32.14
C ASN A 206 -26.11 -3.73 -32.67
N PRO A 207 -26.57 -3.36 -33.88
CA PRO A 207 -26.28 -2.06 -34.50
C PRO A 207 -27.05 -0.88 -33.87
N GLY A 208 -27.88 -1.11 -32.84
CA GLY A 208 -28.74 -0.10 -32.23
C GLY A 208 -28.07 0.88 -31.26
N PHE A 209 -26.78 0.73 -30.96
CA PHE A 209 -26.05 1.67 -30.09
C PHE A 209 -24.70 2.02 -30.74
N PRO A 210 -24.57 3.19 -31.39
CA PRO A 210 -23.30 3.62 -31.94
C PRO A 210 -22.27 3.78 -30.81
N SER A 211 -21.02 3.37 -31.08
CA SER A 211 -19.88 3.73 -30.23
C SER A 211 -19.86 5.26 -30.04
N PRO A 212 -19.48 5.79 -28.86
CA PRO A 212 -19.35 7.23 -28.68
C PRO A 212 -18.45 7.80 -29.77
N GLU A 213 -19.03 8.65 -30.63
CA GLU A 213 -18.40 9.15 -31.84
C GLU A 213 -17.07 9.83 -31.50
N THR A 214 -15.99 9.30 -32.06
CA THR A 214 -14.68 9.93 -32.03
C THR A 214 -14.75 11.13 -32.96
N GLY A 215 -14.84 12.34 -32.40
CA GLY A 215 -14.79 13.58 -33.17
C GLY A 215 -13.50 13.67 -33.98
N SER A 216 -13.58 13.36 -35.26
CA SER A 216 -12.60 13.76 -36.27
C SER A 216 -13.31 13.92 -37.61
N SER A 217 -13.51 15.18 -38.00
CA SER A 217 -14.04 15.59 -39.28
C SER A 217 -13.03 15.31 -40.40
N TYR A 218 -13.37 14.37 -41.28
CA TYR A 218 -12.84 14.32 -42.64
C TYR A 218 -13.88 13.64 -43.54
N SER A 219 -14.39 14.39 -44.50
CA SER A 219 -15.36 13.97 -45.49
C SER A 219 -14.67 13.65 -46.81
N LEU A 220 -14.98 12.49 -47.41
CA LEU A 220 -14.87 12.26 -48.85
C LEU A 220 -15.95 11.26 -49.34
N PRO A 221 -16.31 11.30 -50.64
CA PRO A 221 -17.67 11.06 -51.12
C PRO A 221 -17.97 9.62 -51.57
N SER A 222 -19.26 9.32 -51.47
CA SER A 222 -20.10 8.35 -52.20
C SER A 222 -19.45 7.41 -53.23
N SER A 223 -19.68 6.10 -53.07
CA SER A 223 -20.00 5.18 -54.18
C SER A 223 -20.80 3.96 -53.70
N SER A 224 -21.74 3.57 -54.56
CA SER A 224 -22.91 2.69 -54.39
C SER A 224 -22.62 1.17 -54.22
N PRO A 225 -23.64 0.35 -53.88
CA PRO A 225 -23.48 -0.95 -53.23
C PRO A 225 -23.51 -2.17 -54.17
N LEU A 226 -23.23 -3.36 -53.61
CA LEU A 226 -23.83 -4.72 -53.84
C LEU A 226 -22.76 -5.84 -53.63
N PRO A 227 -23.11 -7.14 -53.53
CA PRO A 227 -24.11 -7.82 -52.68
C PRO A 227 -23.49 -8.99 -51.86
N ALA A 228 -24.30 -9.60 -50.98
CA ALA A 228 -23.92 -10.67 -50.05
C ALA A 228 -23.52 -12.01 -50.72
N PRO A 229 -22.75 -12.85 -50.00
CA PRO A 229 -22.95 -14.30 -50.07
C PRO A 229 -23.08 -14.99 -48.71
N SER A 230 -24.26 -15.61 -48.53
CA SER A 230 -24.52 -16.99 -48.12
C SER A 230 -23.52 -17.74 -47.22
N GLU A 231 -24.06 -18.12 -46.05
CA GLU A 231 -24.02 -19.44 -45.40
C GLU A 231 -22.80 -20.35 -45.55
N GLY A 232 -22.23 -20.69 -44.38
CA GLY A 232 -22.09 -22.11 -44.02
C GLY A 232 -20.68 -22.61 -43.69
N ARG A 233 -20.30 -22.52 -42.40
CA ARG A 233 -19.74 -23.70 -41.68
C ARG A 233 -19.63 -23.46 -40.17
N ARG A 234 -20.50 -24.15 -39.41
CA ARG A 234 -20.30 -24.45 -38.00
C ARG A 234 -19.54 -25.78 -37.87
N VAL A 235 -18.52 -25.82 -37.03
CA VAL A 235 -18.16 -27.00 -36.21
C VAL A 235 -17.32 -26.52 -34.98
N PRO A 236 -17.15 -27.29 -33.90
CA PRO A 236 -17.95 -27.17 -32.68
C PRO A 236 -17.11 -26.81 -31.43
N THR A 237 -17.82 -26.34 -30.42
CA THR A 237 -17.35 -26.11 -29.05
C THR A 237 -16.98 -27.42 -28.34
N ARG A 238 -15.87 -27.40 -27.60
CA ARG A 238 -15.65 -28.33 -26.49
C ARG A 238 -15.22 -27.53 -25.26
N SER A 239 -16.17 -27.38 -24.35
CA SER A 239 -15.98 -26.98 -22.98
C SER A 239 -15.21 -28.07 -22.23
N GLN A 240 -14.26 -27.68 -21.36
CA GLN A 240 -14.20 -28.19 -20.00
C GLN A 240 -13.33 -27.32 -19.10
N THR A 241 -13.77 -27.34 -17.85
CA THR A 241 -13.57 -26.45 -16.71
C THR A 241 -12.32 -26.77 -15.88
N SER A 242 -11.83 -25.72 -15.21
CA SER A 242 -11.19 -25.71 -13.87
C SER A 242 -9.81 -26.36 -13.73
N CYS A 243 -8.84 -25.59 -13.22
CA CYS A 243 -8.01 -25.98 -12.07
C CYS A 243 -7.26 -24.77 -11.48
N ALA A 244 -7.48 -24.55 -10.18
CA ALA A 244 -6.68 -23.70 -9.31
C ALA A 244 -5.33 -24.37 -8.94
N PRO A 245 -4.29 -23.63 -8.53
CA PRO A 245 -3.03 -24.22 -8.10
C PRO A 245 -3.05 -24.51 -6.59
N SER A 246 -2.60 -25.71 -6.20
CA SER A 246 -2.28 -26.05 -4.81
C SER A 246 -0.88 -26.63 -4.71
N GLU A 247 -0.08 -25.96 -3.88
CA GLU A 247 0.84 -26.52 -2.88
C GLU A 247 1.75 -27.68 -3.30
N LEU A 248 3.02 -27.35 -3.58
CA LEU A 248 4.11 -28.32 -3.69
C LEU A 248 4.57 -28.74 -2.30
N ARG A 249 4.34 -30.02 -1.95
CA ARG A 249 5.16 -30.74 -0.96
C ARG A 249 6.04 -31.79 -1.66
N PRO A 250 7.33 -31.89 -1.31
CA PRO A 250 8.25 -32.84 -1.92
C PRO A 250 8.21 -34.20 -1.18
N ARG A 251 8.30 -35.31 -1.93
CA ARG A 251 8.55 -36.64 -1.34
C ARG A 251 9.57 -37.44 -2.16
N SER A 252 10.72 -37.66 -1.50
CA SER A 252 11.54 -38.88 -1.40
C SER A 252 11.73 -39.82 -2.62
N GLN A 253 13.00 -39.85 -3.07
CA GLN A 253 13.88 -41.00 -3.32
C GLN A 253 13.29 -42.40 -3.55
N SER A 254 13.69 -43.03 -4.68
CA SER A 254 14.33 -44.37 -4.81
C SER A 254 14.11 -44.99 -6.22
N PRO A 255 14.96 -45.92 -6.69
CA PRO A 255 15.72 -45.74 -7.94
C PRO A 255 15.59 -46.87 -8.99
N GLY A 256 16.21 -46.67 -10.16
CA GLY A 256 16.93 -47.75 -10.85
C GLY A 256 16.56 -48.09 -12.31
N SER A 257 17.62 -48.25 -13.11
CA SER A 257 17.75 -49.05 -14.34
C SER A 257 17.24 -48.44 -15.66
N SER A 258 18.13 -47.92 -16.52
CA SER A 258 18.87 -48.60 -17.61
C SER A 258 17.98 -48.84 -18.85
N GLY A 259 18.28 -48.46 -20.09
CA GLY A 259 19.45 -47.90 -20.75
C GLY A 259 19.19 -47.99 -22.28
N SER A 260 20.13 -47.47 -23.06
CA SER A 260 20.31 -47.64 -24.51
C SER A 260 19.86 -46.51 -25.44
N ASP A 261 20.88 -45.90 -26.03
CA ASP A 261 20.91 -44.96 -27.13
C ASP A 261 20.50 -45.57 -28.48
N THR A 262 20.02 -44.68 -29.36
CA THR A 262 20.37 -44.45 -30.78
C THR A 262 19.16 -44.31 -31.70
N ASN A 263 18.86 -43.09 -32.16
CA ASN A 263 19.19 -42.67 -33.52
C ASN A 263 18.80 -41.21 -33.82
N GLN A 264 19.67 -40.61 -34.62
CA GLN A 264 19.72 -39.22 -35.03
C GLN A 264 18.66 -38.89 -36.09
N ALA A 265 18.08 -37.69 -36.01
CA ALA A 265 17.67 -36.93 -37.18
C ALA A 265 17.79 -35.43 -36.86
N ALA A 266 18.75 -34.78 -37.51
CA ALA A 266 19.05 -33.36 -37.39
C ALA A 266 18.04 -32.51 -38.18
N GLY A 267 17.68 -31.34 -37.66
CA GLY A 267 16.77 -30.39 -38.33
C GLY A 267 16.71 -29.02 -37.66
N HIS A 268 17.82 -28.27 -37.75
CA HIS A 268 17.95 -26.81 -37.66
C HIS A 268 17.32 -26.00 -36.50
N LYS A 269 18.15 -25.74 -35.48
CA LYS A 269 18.09 -24.49 -34.70
C LYS A 269 18.90 -23.41 -35.41
N ARG A 270 18.25 -22.34 -35.89
CA ARG A 270 18.94 -21.10 -36.28
C ARG A 270 19.13 -20.21 -35.06
N ARG A 271 20.39 -20.12 -34.65
CA ARG A 271 21.02 -19.11 -33.80
C ARG A 271 20.91 -17.77 -34.53
N ILE A 272 20.28 -16.75 -33.93
CA ILE A 272 20.45 -15.36 -34.39
C ILE A 272 21.41 -14.66 -33.43
N SER A 273 22.39 -14.06 -34.07
CA SER A 273 23.64 -13.52 -33.60
C SER A 273 23.53 -12.29 -32.70
N GLN A 274 24.53 -12.23 -31.81
CA GLN A 274 25.09 -11.01 -31.25
C GLN A 274 25.12 -9.84 -32.26
N VAL A 275 24.62 -8.68 -31.82
CA VAL A 275 24.91 -7.39 -32.44
C VAL A 275 25.69 -6.56 -31.43
N THR A 276 26.91 -6.22 -31.83
CA THR A 276 27.90 -5.37 -31.17
C THR A 276 27.39 -3.92 -31.06
N PRO A 277 27.69 -3.18 -29.97
CA PRO A 277 27.31 -1.78 -29.83
C PRO A 277 28.26 -0.85 -30.62
N SER A 278 27.69 0.12 -31.32
CA SER A 278 28.39 1.15 -32.10
C SER A 278 27.69 2.51 -31.90
N PRO A 279 28.35 3.67 -32.08
CA PRO A 279 28.72 4.55 -30.98
C PRO A 279 27.91 5.86 -30.93
N SER A 280 27.88 6.45 -29.74
CA SER A 280 27.66 7.87 -29.43
C SER A 280 27.33 8.83 -30.58
N ALA A 281 26.05 9.05 -30.83
CA ALA A 281 25.56 10.26 -31.50
C ALA A 281 25.21 11.31 -30.43
N ARG A 282 26.10 12.30 -30.28
CA ARG A 282 25.83 13.57 -29.61
C ARG A 282 24.52 14.16 -30.14
N ARG A 283 23.48 14.20 -29.30
CA ARG A 283 22.36 15.12 -29.48
C ARG A 283 22.26 16.01 -28.24
N SER A 284 22.75 17.22 -28.44
CA SER A 284 22.40 18.41 -27.70
C SER A 284 20.87 18.56 -27.64
N GLY A 285 20.29 18.22 -26.50
CA GLY A 285 18.89 18.47 -26.17
C GLY A 285 18.85 19.14 -24.81
N ARG A 286 18.48 20.43 -24.80
CA ARG A 286 18.30 21.32 -23.65
C ARG A 286 18.07 20.59 -22.32
N GLN A 287 19.07 20.68 -21.43
CA GLN A 287 18.85 20.56 -20.00
C GLN A 287 17.88 21.67 -19.58
N GLN A 288 16.59 21.34 -19.52
CA GLN A 288 15.72 22.04 -18.58
C GLN A 288 16.19 21.61 -17.19
N ARG A 289 16.77 22.57 -16.45
CA ARG A 289 17.16 22.45 -15.05
C ARG A 289 16.02 21.82 -14.25
N ALA A 290 16.09 20.52 -13.99
CA ALA A 290 15.40 19.91 -12.87
C ALA A 290 16.10 20.44 -11.61
N GLY A 291 15.47 21.39 -10.94
CA GLY A 291 16.04 22.10 -9.80
C GLY A 291 16.42 21.15 -8.66
N HIS A 292 17.57 21.42 -8.04
CA HIS A 292 18.09 21.19 -6.68
C HIS A 292 17.53 20.10 -5.72
N GLY A 293 16.35 19.50 -5.94
CA GLY A 293 15.68 18.56 -5.04
C GLY A 293 16.04 17.08 -5.23
N GLN A 294 16.58 16.68 -6.40
CA GLN A 294 16.97 15.27 -6.62
C GLN A 294 18.24 14.90 -5.84
N ASP A 295 19.21 15.80 -5.75
CA ASP A 295 20.48 15.57 -5.04
C ASP A 295 20.29 15.41 -3.53
N GLY A 296 19.36 16.16 -2.94
CA GLY A 296 19.03 16.01 -1.51
C GLY A 296 18.28 14.72 -1.20
N HIS A 297 17.52 14.17 -2.13
CA HIS A 297 16.76 12.93 -1.92
C HIS A 297 17.66 11.68 -2.00
N SER A 298 18.61 11.64 -2.95
CA SER A 298 19.60 10.56 -3.03
C SER A 298 20.52 10.56 -1.81
N GLN A 299 20.99 11.73 -1.37
CA GLN A 299 21.84 11.84 -0.17
C GLN A 299 21.13 11.34 1.10
N ARG A 300 19.84 11.67 1.28
CA ARG A 300 19.04 11.17 2.42
C ARG A 300 18.81 9.67 2.39
N ARG A 301 18.64 9.09 1.19
CA ARG A 301 18.57 7.63 1.02
C ARG A 301 19.89 6.96 1.41
N ALA A 302 21.01 7.58 1.06
CA ALA A 302 22.35 7.06 1.37
C ALA A 302 22.78 7.29 2.83
N ALA A 303 22.24 8.29 3.52
CA ALA A 303 22.61 8.65 4.90
C ALA A 303 22.49 7.45 5.85
N GLN A 304 23.50 7.15 6.66
CA GLN A 304 23.41 6.03 7.59
C GLN A 304 22.55 6.39 8.80
N PHE A 305 21.95 5.39 9.45
CA PHE A 305 21.20 5.61 10.69
C PHE A 305 22.14 6.01 11.83
N CYS A 306 21.68 6.87 12.75
CA CYS A 306 22.41 7.17 13.98
C CYS A 306 22.48 5.92 14.86
N THR A 307 23.58 5.78 15.60
CA THR A 307 23.80 4.67 16.52
C THR A 307 22.79 4.70 17.69
N GLN A 308 22.46 3.53 18.22
CA GLN A 308 21.61 3.38 19.41
C GLN A 308 22.22 4.13 20.60
N ARG A 309 23.54 4.07 20.76
CA ARG A 309 24.25 4.82 21.81
C ARG A 309 24.10 6.34 21.66
N CYS A 310 24.24 6.87 20.45
CA CYS A 310 24.03 8.30 20.16
C CYS A 310 22.59 8.74 20.48
N LEU A 311 21.60 7.95 20.06
CA LEU A 311 20.19 8.27 20.31
C LEU A 311 19.80 8.13 21.79
N LEU A 312 20.41 7.19 22.51
CA LEU A 312 20.25 7.07 23.95
C LEU A 312 20.84 8.30 24.66
N GLY A 313 22.03 8.76 24.24
CA GLY A 313 22.65 9.99 24.72
C GLY A 313 21.75 11.21 24.53
N LEU A 314 21.17 11.37 23.34
CA LEU A 314 20.17 12.41 23.05
C LEU A 314 18.96 12.36 23.98
N GLN A 315 18.49 11.16 24.33
CA GLN A 315 17.33 10.97 25.20
C GLN A 315 17.64 11.24 26.68
N THR A 316 18.84 10.92 27.16
CA THR A 316 19.23 11.06 28.57
C THR A 316 20.02 12.33 28.86
N GLY A 317 20.42 13.09 27.84
CA GLY A 317 21.28 14.26 27.96
C GLY A 317 22.75 13.91 28.21
N ASN A 318 23.22 12.75 27.73
CA ASN A 318 24.63 12.37 27.78
C ASN A 318 25.36 12.84 26.51
N ASP A 319 26.68 12.62 26.45
CA ASP A 319 27.53 13.01 25.33
C ASP A 319 27.22 12.24 24.03
N LEU A 320 27.64 12.83 22.91
CA LEU A 320 27.60 12.25 21.58
C LEU A 320 28.44 10.97 21.52
N ASP A 321 27.99 10.00 20.72
CA ASP A 321 28.76 8.81 20.39
C ASP A 321 29.69 9.11 19.20
N GLU A 322 31.01 9.05 19.43
CA GLU A 322 32.04 9.25 18.40
C GLU A 322 31.94 8.25 17.24
N LEU A 323 31.33 7.09 17.47
CA LEU A 323 31.14 6.06 16.44
C LEU A 323 29.89 6.31 15.58
N CYS A 324 29.09 7.34 15.89
CA CYS A 324 27.92 7.66 15.09
C CYS A 324 28.36 8.16 13.70
N PRO A 325 27.85 7.57 12.60
CA PRO A 325 28.23 7.98 11.25
C PRO A 325 27.80 9.42 10.90
N ASN A 326 26.91 10.02 11.71
CA ASN A 326 26.43 11.38 11.55
C ASN A 326 27.00 12.36 12.59
N VAL A 327 28.00 11.96 13.39
CA VAL A 327 28.52 12.75 14.52
C VAL A 327 29.00 14.15 14.09
N ASP A 328 29.67 14.26 12.95
CA ASP A 328 30.14 15.55 12.42
C ASP A 328 28.98 16.49 12.05
N HIS A 329 27.84 15.93 11.64
CA HIS A 329 26.64 16.72 11.40
C HIS A 329 26.01 17.20 12.70
N HIS A 330 26.06 16.39 13.76
CA HIS A 330 25.54 16.77 15.09
C HIS A 330 26.35 17.93 15.69
N ARG A 331 27.68 17.94 15.47
CA ARG A 331 28.61 18.97 15.97
C ARG A 331 28.52 20.32 15.27
N ARG A 332 27.93 20.36 14.08
CA ARG A 332 28.00 21.53 13.21
C ARG A 332 27.37 22.75 13.89
N GLY A 333 28.18 23.78 14.12
CA GLY A 333 27.74 25.05 14.72
C GLY A 333 27.59 25.03 16.23
N GLN A 334 28.15 24.02 16.92
CA GLN A 334 28.16 23.95 18.39
C GLN A 334 29.40 24.56 19.02
N THR A 335 29.22 25.12 20.22
CA THR A 335 30.32 25.62 21.07
C THR A 335 31.02 24.49 21.81
N ASP A 336 30.26 23.46 22.22
CA ASP A 336 30.78 22.21 22.80
C ASP A 336 30.55 21.06 21.80
N PRO A 337 31.61 20.48 21.21
CA PRO A 337 31.49 19.41 20.22
C PRO A 337 31.16 18.04 20.84
N THR A 338 31.08 17.94 22.17
CA THR A 338 30.81 16.67 22.88
C THR A 338 29.33 16.46 23.16
N GLN A 339 28.52 17.51 23.20
CA GLN A 339 27.11 17.43 23.57
C GLN A 339 26.17 17.45 22.37
N HIS A 340 24.94 16.97 22.60
CA HIS A 340 23.86 17.12 21.62
C HIS A 340 23.38 18.59 21.58
N PRO A 341 23.13 19.17 20.39
CA PRO A 341 22.71 20.57 20.26
C PRO A 341 21.26 20.81 20.65
N ILE A 342 20.47 19.75 20.83
CA ILE A 342 19.04 19.75 21.07
C ILE A 342 18.63 18.58 21.94
N SER A 343 17.45 18.66 22.55
CA SER A 343 16.83 17.52 23.21
C SER A 343 16.19 16.53 22.22
N ALA A 344 15.86 15.32 22.68
CA ALA A 344 15.07 14.38 21.90
C ALA A 344 13.69 14.94 21.52
N GLU A 345 13.07 15.74 22.39
CA GLU A 345 11.76 16.36 22.16
C GLU A 345 11.82 17.41 21.06
N ASP A 346 12.84 18.27 21.10
CA ASP A 346 13.10 19.26 20.04
C ASP A 346 13.42 18.60 18.70
N MET A 347 14.09 17.45 18.73
CA MET A 347 14.40 16.67 17.53
C MET A 347 13.11 16.14 16.88
N ILE A 348 12.20 15.58 17.67
CA ILE A 348 10.88 15.13 17.18
C ILE A 348 10.06 16.30 16.66
N LEU A 349 10.06 17.45 17.34
CA LEU A 349 9.36 18.65 16.88
C LEU A 349 9.94 19.17 15.56
N SER A 350 11.28 19.19 15.43
CA SER A 350 11.95 19.56 14.20
C SER A 350 11.63 18.61 13.05
N LEU A 351 11.58 17.29 13.31
CA LEU A 351 11.16 16.30 12.30
C LEU A 351 9.72 16.53 11.89
N LYS A 352 8.80 16.69 12.85
CA LYS A 352 7.39 16.96 12.57
C LYS A 352 7.22 18.19 11.68
N ASN A 353 7.80 19.32 12.05
CA ASN A 353 7.72 20.55 11.27
C ASN A 353 8.29 20.37 9.86
N GLN A 354 9.40 19.65 9.73
CA GLN A 354 10.02 19.36 8.43
C GLN A 354 9.11 18.52 7.52
N LEU A 355 8.41 17.53 8.08
CA LEU A 355 7.51 16.64 7.35
C LEU A 355 6.18 17.31 7.03
N ASP A 356 5.67 18.15 7.92
CA ASP A 356 4.45 18.92 7.70
C ASP A 356 4.67 19.99 6.61
N GLU A 357 5.86 20.61 6.56
CA GLU A 357 6.25 21.52 5.48
C GLU A 357 6.29 20.79 4.13
N ASN A 358 6.98 19.64 4.07
CA ASN A 358 7.09 18.86 2.85
C ASN A 358 7.17 17.35 3.15
N ILE A 359 6.07 16.65 2.87
CA ILE A 359 5.91 15.23 3.18
C ILE A 359 6.66 14.32 2.18
N ASP A 360 7.06 14.84 1.01
CA ASP A 360 7.97 14.15 0.07
C ASP A 360 9.39 13.99 0.64
N ARG A 361 9.66 14.56 1.83
CA ARG A 361 10.90 14.31 2.56
C ARG A 361 10.92 12.97 3.30
N CYS A 362 9.77 12.31 3.48
CA CYS A 362 9.68 10.95 4.01
C CYS A 362 10.16 9.92 2.98
N ILE A 363 11.04 9.00 3.40
CA ILE A 363 11.54 7.93 2.55
C ILE A 363 10.99 6.60 3.07
N PRO A 364 10.13 5.88 2.32
CA PRO A 364 9.71 4.54 2.70
C PRO A 364 10.92 3.61 2.69
N PHE A 365 10.99 2.71 3.64
CA PHE A 365 12.14 1.85 3.89
C PHE A 365 11.68 0.43 4.21
N GLY A 366 12.22 -0.57 3.51
CA GLY A 366 11.86 -1.97 3.75
C GLY A 366 10.41 -2.31 3.37
N ASP A 367 9.99 -3.50 3.78
CA ASP A 367 8.66 -4.03 3.50
C ASP A 367 7.61 -3.52 4.48
N CYS A 368 6.36 -3.43 4.02
CA CYS A 368 5.22 -3.04 4.86
C CYS A 368 4.81 -4.21 5.76
N GLY A 369 4.82 -4.00 7.08
CA GLY A 369 4.25 -4.93 8.05
C GLY A 369 2.72 -4.78 8.14
N SER A 370 2.07 -5.69 8.88
CA SER A 370 0.60 -5.67 9.04
C SER A 370 0.07 -4.47 9.83
N TYR A 371 0.89 -3.89 10.71
CA TYR A 371 0.53 -2.77 11.59
C TYR A 371 1.28 -1.47 11.31
N GLY A 372 2.06 -1.43 10.23
CA GLY A 372 2.75 -0.22 9.82
C GLY A 372 3.85 -0.46 8.79
N ALA A 373 4.26 0.63 8.17
CA ALA A 373 5.35 0.66 7.20
C ALA A 373 6.57 1.40 7.77
N PRO A 374 7.80 0.93 7.55
CA PRO A 374 8.99 1.61 8.02
C PRO A 374 9.34 2.79 7.09
N PHE A 375 9.82 3.87 7.71
CA PHE A 375 10.29 5.07 7.04
C PHE A 375 11.66 5.44 7.58
N LYS A 376 12.54 5.88 6.69
CA LYS A 376 13.79 6.52 7.04
C LYS A 376 13.56 8.02 7.14
N LEU A 377 13.78 8.56 8.34
CA LEU A 377 13.56 9.97 8.66
C LEU A 377 14.91 10.63 8.93
N ALA A 378 15.22 11.69 8.21
CA ALA A 378 16.43 12.47 8.40
C ALA A 378 16.09 13.91 8.82
N CYS A 379 16.52 14.31 10.02
CA CYS A 379 16.45 15.68 10.50
C CYS A 379 17.53 16.51 9.81
N MET A 380 17.13 17.38 8.89
CA MET A 380 18.10 18.10 8.04
C MET A 380 18.92 19.12 8.81
N LYS A 381 18.35 19.74 9.86
CA LYS A 381 19.00 20.81 10.62
C LYS A 381 20.17 20.31 11.46
N TYR A 382 20.06 19.11 12.02
CA TYR A 382 21.04 18.57 12.97
C TYR A 382 21.63 17.21 12.56
N GLY A 383 21.23 16.66 11.40
CA GLY A 383 21.79 15.43 10.83
C GLY A 383 21.32 14.12 11.45
N TYR A 384 20.35 14.12 12.37
CA TYR A 384 19.84 12.88 12.96
C TYR A 384 19.08 12.03 11.94
N THR A 385 19.45 10.76 11.81
CA THR A 385 18.78 9.80 10.92
C THR A 385 18.22 8.66 11.75
N VAL A 386 16.89 8.49 11.74
CA VAL A 386 16.13 7.59 12.61
C VAL A 386 15.08 6.82 11.82
N LEU A 387 14.50 5.78 12.44
CA LEU A 387 13.42 4.99 11.88
C LEU A 387 12.07 5.54 12.36
N GLY A 388 11.13 5.70 11.42
CA GLY A 388 9.73 5.99 11.70
C GLY A 388 8.84 4.82 11.29
N LYS A 389 8.14 4.18 12.21
CA LYS A 389 7.09 3.21 11.89
C LYS A 389 5.78 3.95 11.66
N GLY A 390 5.41 4.14 10.41
CA GLY A 390 4.18 4.81 10.00
C GLY A 390 2.97 3.88 10.01
N THR A 391 1.82 4.37 10.49
CA THR A 391 0.56 3.64 10.53
C THR A 391 -0.62 4.49 10.10
N THR A 392 -1.69 3.81 9.68
CA THR A 392 -2.96 4.41 9.32
C THR A 392 -3.76 4.82 10.57
N PRO A 393 -4.68 5.80 10.46
CA PRO A 393 -5.56 6.21 11.57
C PRO A 393 -6.38 5.07 12.17
N GLY A 394 -6.84 4.13 11.33
CA GLY A 394 -7.66 3.00 11.79
C GLY A 394 -6.90 2.08 12.76
N LEU A 395 -5.61 1.86 12.52
CA LEU A 395 -4.75 1.01 13.35
C LEU A 395 -4.09 1.77 14.51
N TRP A 396 -4.13 3.11 14.50
CA TRP A 396 -3.45 3.94 15.51
C TRP A 396 -3.94 3.67 16.94
N LYS A 397 -5.22 3.33 17.12
CA LYS A 397 -5.76 2.96 18.44
C LYS A 397 -5.01 1.77 19.06
N GLU A 398 -4.58 0.82 18.24
CA GLU A 398 -3.82 -0.34 18.70
C GLU A 398 -2.33 -0.03 18.84
N VAL A 399 -1.75 0.65 17.85
CA VAL A 399 -0.31 0.97 17.79
C VAL A 399 0.12 2.03 18.80
N SER A 400 -0.74 2.99 19.15
CA SER A 400 -0.41 4.03 20.15
C SER A 400 -0.10 3.46 21.54
N ARG A 401 -0.64 2.28 21.89
CA ARG A 401 -0.28 1.56 23.12
C ARG A 401 1.17 1.10 23.13
N GLU A 402 1.75 0.82 21.96
CA GLU A 402 3.16 0.45 21.81
C GLU A 402 4.08 1.54 22.37
N ALA A 403 3.74 2.82 22.19
CA ALA A 403 4.50 3.93 22.76
C ALA A 403 4.55 3.89 24.29
N GLN A 404 3.48 3.43 24.95
CA GLN A 404 3.46 3.27 26.41
C GLN A 404 4.35 2.10 26.85
N VAL A 405 4.41 1.03 26.07
CA VAL A 405 5.27 -0.12 26.34
C VAL A 405 6.75 0.29 26.26
N TYR A 406 7.16 1.06 25.25
CA TYR A 406 8.53 1.58 25.19
C TYR A 406 8.87 2.46 26.40
N ARG A 407 7.91 3.24 26.94
CA ARG A 407 8.13 4.02 28.18
C ARG A 407 8.39 3.12 29.40
N VAL A 408 7.66 2.00 29.53
CA VAL A 408 7.93 1.00 30.58
C VAL A 408 9.30 0.35 30.38
N LEU A 409 9.66 0.10 29.13
CA LEU A 409 10.93 -0.50 28.73
C LEU A 409 12.11 0.48 28.69
N ARG A 410 12.00 1.68 29.28
CA ARG A 410 13.06 2.71 29.27
C ARG A 410 14.45 2.16 29.64
N LYS A 411 14.52 1.27 30.63
CA LYS A 411 15.78 0.65 31.09
C LYS A 411 16.40 -0.36 30.13
N ALA A 412 15.61 -0.88 29.20
CA ALA A 412 16.03 -1.87 28.19
C ALA A 412 16.34 -1.23 26.83
N GLN A 413 16.11 0.08 26.67
CA GLN A 413 16.39 0.80 25.43
C GLN A 413 17.88 0.93 25.18
N GLY A 414 18.31 0.67 23.95
CA GLY A 414 19.74 0.58 23.60
C GLY A 414 20.41 -0.70 24.13
N SER A 415 19.63 -1.69 24.55
CA SER A 415 20.10 -3.01 25.00
C SER A 415 19.25 -4.14 24.41
N ALA A 416 17.99 -4.29 24.86
CA ALA A 416 17.09 -5.34 24.40
C ALA A 416 15.98 -4.84 23.46
N VAL A 417 15.73 -3.53 23.44
CA VAL A 417 14.81 -2.85 22.52
C VAL A 417 15.47 -1.60 21.93
N PRO A 418 15.04 -1.12 20.75
CA PRO A 418 15.54 0.14 20.19
C PRO A 418 15.22 1.33 21.09
N VAL A 419 16.04 2.38 21.00
CA VAL A 419 15.75 3.67 21.65
C VAL A 419 14.52 4.30 21.01
N PHE A 420 13.43 4.42 21.77
CA PHE A 420 12.21 5.09 21.35
C PHE A 420 12.30 6.58 21.66
N LEU A 421 12.08 7.42 20.66
CA LEU A 421 12.26 8.88 20.76
C LEU A 421 10.93 9.61 20.90
N GLY A 422 9.85 9.06 20.34
CA GLY A 422 8.52 9.64 20.50
C GLY A 422 7.56 9.27 19.37
N THR A 423 6.49 10.05 19.26
CA THR A 423 5.45 9.88 18.24
C THR A 423 5.32 11.16 17.40
N ILE A 424 5.01 11.01 16.12
CA ILE A 424 4.71 12.12 15.22
C ILE A 424 3.31 11.91 14.62
N ASP A 425 2.45 12.92 14.80
CA ASP A 425 1.18 13.03 14.09
C ASP A 425 1.38 13.97 12.90
N LEU A 426 1.23 13.46 11.69
CA LEU A 426 1.42 14.21 10.46
C LEU A 426 0.19 15.08 10.16
N ALA A 427 0.42 16.32 9.76
CA ALA A 427 -0.63 17.20 9.25
C ALA A 427 -1.13 16.70 7.89
N LYS A 428 -0.19 16.24 7.05
CA LYS A 428 -0.41 15.67 5.70
C LYS A 428 -0.51 14.15 5.75
N ILE A 429 -1.14 13.56 4.74
CA ILE A 429 -1.26 12.11 4.57
C ILE A 429 -0.12 11.62 3.68
N TYR A 430 0.63 10.62 4.12
CA TYR A 430 1.52 9.91 3.22
C TYR A 430 0.76 8.72 2.61
N PHE A 431 0.49 8.76 1.30
CA PHE A 431 -0.17 7.69 0.57
C PHE A 431 0.87 6.64 0.18
N LEU A 432 0.90 5.52 0.90
CA LEU A 432 1.82 4.43 0.63
C LEU A 432 1.06 3.23 0.07
N HIS A 433 1.47 2.76 -1.10
CA HIS A 433 0.89 1.55 -1.69
C HIS A 433 1.00 0.35 -0.74
N GLY A 434 -0.06 -0.44 -0.63
CA GLY A 434 -0.13 -1.63 0.22
C GLY A 434 -0.33 -1.34 1.72
N ALA A 435 0.11 -0.19 2.22
CA ALA A 435 -0.07 0.22 3.61
C ALA A 435 -1.24 1.19 3.84
N GLY A 436 -1.58 2.01 2.83
CA GLY A 436 -2.67 2.97 2.87
C GLY A 436 -2.26 4.38 3.30
N GLN A 437 -3.19 5.09 3.94
CA GLN A 437 -3.04 6.50 4.32
C GLN A 437 -2.31 6.63 5.67
N ILE A 438 -1.01 6.83 5.63
CA ILE A 438 -0.17 6.97 6.83
C ILE A 438 -0.32 8.38 7.40
N ARG A 439 -0.66 8.47 8.69
CA ARG A 439 -0.81 9.74 9.43
C ARG A 439 -0.08 9.78 10.76
N HIS A 440 0.23 8.63 11.34
CA HIS A 440 0.87 8.56 12.66
C HIS A 440 2.16 7.77 12.54
N MET A 441 3.21 8.19 13.23
CA MET A 441 4.52 7.53 13.22
C MET A 441 5.03 7.31 14.63
N LEU A 442 5.57 6.13 14.90
CA LEU A 442 6.44 5.86 16.05
C LEU A 442 7.90 6.09 15.63
N VAL A 443 8.63 6.94 16.33
CA VAL A 443 10.02 7.29 15.98
C VAL A 443 10.98 6.63 16.95
N MET A 444 11.95 5.90 16.41
CA MET A 444 12.91 5.11 17.18
C MET A 444 14.24 4.94 16.43
N GLY A 445 15.27 4.48 17.15
CA GLY A 445 16.53 4.09 16.54
C GLY A 445 16.39 2.88 15.63
N TRP A 446 17.26 2.78 14.63
CA TRP A 446 17.28 1.62 13.73
C TRP A 446 17.71 0.36 14.47
N GLY A 447 16.87 -0.68 14.43
CA GLY A 447 17.06 -1.89 15.23
C GLY A 447 18.04 -2.91 14.65
N GLY A 448 18.53 -2.70 13.43
CA GLY A 448 19.40 -3.63 12.72
C GLY A 448 18.67 -4.44 11.64
N GLU A 449 19.30 -5.55 11.23
CA GLU A 449 18.81 -6.43 10.17
C GLU A 449 17.82 -7.46 10.69
N SER A 450 16.85 -7.86 9.86
CA SER A 450 15.87 -8.88 10.25
C SER A 450 16.54 -10.25 10.47
N THR A 451 16.25 -10.88 11.60
CA THR A 451 16.77 -12.23 11.88
C THR A 451 15.99 -13.34 11.17
N ALA A 452 14.93 -13.03 10.44
CA ALA A 452 14.11 -14.02 9.73
C ALA A 452 14.91 -14.80 8.68
N THR A 453 15.80 -14.13 7.95
CA THR A 453 16.63 -14.70 6.88
C THR A 453 17.99 -15.19 7.36
N MET A 454 18.40 -14.86 8.59
CA MET A 454 19.70 -15.25 9.14
C MET A 454 19.75 -16.72 9.56
N GLU A 455 20.93 -17.32 9.58
CA GLU A 455 21.12 -18.62 10.22
C GLU A 455 20.98 -18.51 11.74
N LEU A 456 20.20 -19.42 12.33
CA LEU A 456 19.92 -19.42 13.76
C LEU A 456 21.11 -20.04 14.54
N THR A 457 22.21 -19.30 14.63
CA THR A 457 23.42 -19.72 15.36
C THR A 457 23.15 -19.80 16.87
N GLN A 458 24.00 -20.55 17.59
CA GLN A 458 23.89 -20.64 19.05
C GLN A 458 24.08 -19.27 19.73
N ARG A 459 24.94 -18.40 19.16
CA ARG A 459 25.14 -17.02 19.63
C ARG A 459 23.85 -16.21 19.51
N LEU A 460 23.21 -16.22 18.33
CA LEU A 460 21.97 -15.50 18.09
C LEU A 460 20.86 -15.96 19.05
N ARG A 461 20.68 -17.28 19.24
CA ARG A 461 19.70 -17.82 20.20
C ARG A 461 19.94 -17.33 21.63
N ARG A 462 21.20 -17.27 22.08
CA ARG A 462 21.56 -16.77 23.41
C ARG A 462 21.20 -15.30 23.57
N GLU A 463 21.51 -14.47 22.59
CA GLU A 463 21.19 -13.04 22.65
C GLU A 463 19.68 -12.77 22.59
N ILE A 464 18.92 -13.49 21.76
CA ILE A 464 17.45 -13.42 21.74
C ILE A 464 16.88 -13.77 23.12
N HIS A 465 17.36 -14.86 23.73
CA HIS A 465 16.92 -15.26 25.06
C HIS A 465 17.25 -14.19 26.11
N LYS A 466 18.45 -13.60 26.03
CA LYS A 466 18.91 -12.57 26.96
C LYS A 466 18.05 -11.29 26.85
N SER A 467 17.74 -10.83 25.64
CA SER A 467 16.84 -9.69 25.41
C SER A 467 15.42 -9.96 25.88
N ASN A 468 14.87 -11.14 25.57
CA ASN A 468 13.53 -11.52 26.03
C ASN A 468 13.46 -11.62 27.57
N LYS A 469 14.52 -12.12 28.21
CA LYS A 469 14.60 -12.19 29.68
C LYS A 469 14.59 -10.80 30.32
N GLU A 470 15.31 -9.85 29.72
CA GLU A 470 15.37 -8.45 30.17
C GLU A 470 14.01 -7.76 30.07
N ILE A 471 13.31 -7.91 28.94
CA ILE A 471 11.95 -7.39 28.74
C ILE A 471 10.96 -8.01 29.74
N LYS A 472 11.02 -9.33 29.94
CA LYS A 472 10.18 -10.03 30.93
C LYS A 472 10.46 -9.60 32.36
N ALA A 473 11.71 -9.27 32.69
CA ALA A 473 12.07 -8.77 34.02
C ALA A 473 11.45 -7.39 34.31
N LEU A 474 11.20 -6.58 33.27
CA LEU A 474 10.46 -5.32 33.35
C LEU A 474 8.93 -5.51 33.35
N GLY A 475 8.45 -6.75 33.32
CA GLY A 475 7.03 -7.08 33.44
C GLY A 475 6.25 -7.05 32.13
N ILE A 476 6.91 -7.00 30.98
CA ILE A 476 6.26 -7.06 29.66
C ILE A 476 6.31 -8.48 29.09
N ILE A 477 5.18 -8.95 28.57
CA ILE A 477 5.06 -10.19 27.80
C ILE A 477 4.70 -9.78 26.37
N HIS A 478 5.51 -10.15 25.39
CA HIS A 478 5.34 -9.67 24.00
C HIS A 478 4.11 -10.25 23.28
N GLU A 479 3.71 -11.48 23.60
CA GLU A 479 2.61 -12.27 22.97
C GLU A 479 2.75 -12.56 21.45
N ASP A 480 3.68 -11.92 20.75
CA ASP A 480 3.92 -12.13 19.32
C ASP A 480 5.42 -12.16 18.94
N LEU A 481 6.21 -12.85 19.75
CA LEU A 481 7.65 -12.96 19.53
C LEU A 481 7.96 -13.97 18.40
N ARG A 482 8.07 -13.46 17.18
CA ARG A 482 8.49 -14.20 15.98
C ARG A 482 9.83 -13.68 15.49
N ARG A 483 10.50 -14.42 14.59
CA ARG A 483 11.79 -14.00 14.02
C ARG A 483 11.70 -12.66 13.28
N ASP A 484 10.54 -12.36 12.69
CA ASP A 484 10.28 -11.08 12.01
C ASP A 484 10.30 -9.87 12.97
N ASN A 485 9.98 -10.12 14.25
CA ASN A 485 9.95 -9.10 15.31
C ASN A 485 11.27 -9.04 16.12
N VAL A 486 12.32 -9.70 15.61
CA VAL A 486 13.65 -9.74 16.22
C VAL A 486 14.66 -9.27 15.19
N LEU A 487 15.35 -8.18 15.53
CA LEU A 487 16.38 -7.55 14.71
C LEU A 487 17.77 -7.79 15.33
N TRP A 488 18.78 -7.95 14.49
CA TRP A 488 20.18 -8.07 14.92
C TRP A 488 20.89 -6.72 14.79
N SER A 489 21.26 -6.12 15.92
CA SER A 489 22.07 -4.92 15.97
C SER A 489 23.55 -5.29 16.02
N GLU A 490 24.27 -5.02 14.94
CA GLU A 490 25.72 -5.23 14.88
C GLU A 490 26.45 -4.29 15.85
N GLU A 491 26.00 -3.04 15.95
CA GLU A 491 26.53 -2.03 16.89
C GLU A 491 26.56 -2.53 18.34
N LEU A 492 25.45 -3.10 18.81
CA LEU A 492 25.33 -3.58 20.19
C LEU A 492 25.77 -5.03 20.36
N GLY A 493 26.04 -5.74 19.25
CA GLY A 493 26.24 -7.20 19.23
C GLY A 493 25.07 -7.95 19.87
N ARG A 494 23.84 -7.45 19.67
CA ARG A 494 22.66 -7.82 20.45
C ARG A 494 21.39 -7.94 19.61
N ALA A 495 20.51 -8.87 19.98
CA ALA A 495 19.18 -9.00 19.39
C ALA A 495 18.22 -7.96 19.99
N LEU A 496 17.65 -7.09 19.18
CA LEU A 496 16.64 -6.12 19.57
C LEU A 496 15.25 -6.64 19.23
N ILE A 497 14.31 -6.54 20.17
CA ILE A 497 12.93 -6.97 19.98
C ILE A 497 12.07 -5.72 19.71
N ILE A 498 11.19 -5.83 18.72
CA ILE A 498 10.32 -4.75 18.24
C ILE A 498 8.88 -5.22 18.13
N ASP A 499 7.95 -4.28 17.88
CA ASP A 499 6.56 -4.57 17.56
C ASP A 499 5.69 -5.03 18.74
N PHE A 500 5.63 -4.20 19.78
CA PHE A 500 4.95 -4.51 21.04
C PHE A 500 3.42 -4.23 21.03
N HIS A 501 2.78 -4.07 19.88
CA HIS A 501 1.35 -3.71 19.78
C HIS A 501 0.40 -4.74 20.38
N ARG A 502 0.84 -6.02 20.51
CA ARG A 502 0.11 -7.12 21.17
C ARG A 502 0.63 -7.44 22.57
N SER A 503 1.58 -6.67 23.09
CA SER A 503 2.19 -7.00 24.37
C SER A 503 1.26 -6.71 25.56
N THR A 504 1.43 -7.47 26.62
CA THR A 504 0.69 -7.31 27.87
C THR A 504 1.63 -7.05 29.04
N LEU A 505 1.13 -6.24 29.99
CA LEU A 505 1.79 -6.04 31.27
C LEU A 505 1.40 -7.18 32.19
N LYS A 506 2.41 -7.87 32.74
CA LYS A 506 2.21 -8.85 33.79
C LYS A 506 1.68 -8.12 35.02
N CYS A 507 0.40 -8.29 35.33
CA CYS A 507 -0.14 -7.85 36.60
C CYS A 507 0.71 -8.47 37.72
N ARG A 508 1.40 -7.64 38.50
CA ARG A 508 1.86 -8.10 39.81
C ARG A 508 0.59 -8.43 40.60
N PRO A 509 0.46 -9.63 41.20
CA PRO A 509 -0.56 -9.83 42.21
C PRO A 509 -0.39 -8.71 43.23
N ALA A 510 -1.51 -8.07 43.60
CA ALA A 510 -1.54 -7.06 44.66
C ALA A 510 -0.68 -7.54 45.83
N LEU A 511 0.09 -6.62 46.44
CA LEU A 511 0.82 -6.89 47.68
C LEU A 511 -0.02 -7.82 48.54
N GLN A 512 0.50 -9.01 48.84
CA GLN A 512 -0.04 -9.79 49.94
C GLN A 512 -0.10 -8.82 51.12
N ARG A 513 -1.32 -8.46 51.52
CA ARG A 513 -1.54 -7.72 52.75
C ARG A 513 -0.73 -8.45 53.83
N PRO A 514 0.16 -7.77 54.58
CA PRO A 514 0.90 -8.42 55.64
C PRO A 514 -0.12 -9.13 56.53
N GLY A 515 0.11 -10.42 56.78
CA GLY A 515 -0.82 -11.30 57.47
C GLY A 515 -1.38 -10.62 58.72
N ALA A 516 -2.68 -10.79 58.94
CA ALA A 516 -3.35 -10.35 60.15
C ALA A 516 -2.56 -10.86 61.36
N ALA A 517 -1.83 -9.94 62.01
CA ALA A 517 -1.23 -10.19 63.30
C ALA A 517 -2.35 -10.63 64.25
N LYS A 518 -2.30 -11.88 64.71
CA LYS A 518 -3.15 -12.37 65.79
C LYS A 518 -2.89 -11.50 67.02
N ARG A 519 -3.73 -10.47 67.21
CA ARG A 519 -3.86 -9.80 68.51
C ARG A 519 -4.39 -10.82 69.50
N ARG A 520 -3.52 -11.26 70.40
CA ARG A 520 -3.91 -11.86 71.68
C ARG A 520 -4.77 -10.83 72.40
N LEU A 521 -6.05 -11.14 72.60
CA LEU A 521 -6.85 -10.44 73.60
C LEU A 521 -6.68 -11.21 74.91
N CYS A 522 -5.93 -10.62 75.84
CA CYS A 522 -6.09 -10.89 77.27
C CYS A 522 -7.54 -10.60 77.63
N ARG A 523 -8.26 -11.61 78.14
CA ARG A 523 -9.53 -11.40 78.81
C ARG A 523 -9.26 -11.56 80.30
N THR A 524 -9.11 -10.42 80.98
CA THR A 524 -9.04 -10.35 82.43
C THR A 524 -10.41 -10.69 83.00
N GLU A 525 -10.38 -11.52 84.04
CA GLU A 525 -11.53 -11.98 84.83
C GLU A 525 -12.24 -10.81 85.51
N ALA A 526 -13.58 -10.89 85.54
CA ALA A 526 -14.37 -10.37 86.63
C ALA A 526 -15.43 -11.45 86.92
N GLY A 527 -15.47 -11.93 88.17
CA GLY A 527 -16.45 -12.89 88.68
C GLY A 527 -17.88 -12.36 88.60
N ASP A 528 -18.92 -13.07 89.00
CA ASP A 528 -19.05 -14.28 89.81
C ASP A 528 -20.53 -14.72 89.67
N VAL A 529 -20.86 -15.86 90.27
CA VAL A 529 -22.20 -16.34 90.67
C VAL A 529 -22.96 -17.26 89.71
N LYS A 530 -22.74 -18.55 89.99
CA LYS A 530 -23.62 -19.72 89.89
C LYS A 530 -25.13 -19.44 89.67
N ARG A 531 -25.76 -20.18 88.75
CA ARG A 531 -26.98 -20.97 89.04
C ARG A 531 -27.21 -22.10 88.04
N LEU A 532 -27.57 -23.25 88.61
CA LEU A 532 -27.91 -24.52 87.97
C LEU A 532 -29.08 -24.41 86.98
N ARG A 533 -29.12 -25.33 86.01
CA ARG A 533 -30.34 -26.09 85.73
C ARG A 533 -30.02 -27.53 85.29
N VAL A 534 -30.76 -28.43 85.90
CA VAL A 534 -30.80 -29.87 85.70
C VAL A 534 -31.76 -30.17 84.55
N SER A 535 -31.45 -31.26 83.82
CA SER A 535 -32.19 -31.93 82.73
C SER A 535 -31.94 -31.38 81.33
#